data_AF-A0A954Z9L8-F1
#
_entry.id   AF-A0A954Z9L8-F1
#
_cell.length_a   1.000
_cell.length_b   1.000
_cell.length_c   1.000
_cell.angle_alpha   90.00
_cell.angle_beta   90.00
_cell.angle_gamma   90.00
#
_symmetry.space_group_name_H-M   'P 1'
#
loop_
_entity.id
_entity.type
_entity.pdbx_description
1 polymer ?
#
loop_
_entity_poly.entity_id
_entity_poly.type
_entity_poly.pdbx_seq_one_letter_code
_entity_poly.pdbx_strand_id
1 'polypeptide(L)'
;MALLKIRQTVILGVFVAAASFFSAMSGELRAQQSGGDRYLQQQVIKLLGELEAGNVFKQRNAAKELNAIRPTDVKDKALRKQVAQAFRKAAFADHADDWAVEGLVHWGGKYSVPLVLQLLERDRMRSSDAIYDALARYPTEESAQALARQLGDFFNHDNAVRCLRRFGPVAEDALIEAAPSNEPKVSLAAVELLGDLGTQKSLPILRKAAASRNRNVSDLAKASIRRISKRGQEGAKPENAASDSPFDDAPASVGSGRDDTGRDGGDDDDEFGSMAEEAGDRGDGDDDLAWDDATAPSESTCDWSQIVRHLPGAPVGGFVPDGAEAAPTWEPRPVRLATGDQFRGESLQTMGIGGSEELPIAVSALGSLHRDEICRLQVYDLRRRRQRADFVGPKGVEWCEVSPTGERAVHGSIEDFSKQTTRLTIWTLGKQPVRVRDFTPYESARSQGAWGRVEQAFWGDEDQLFTVGPQGDLVLWNLGSEKPQAVYQIDVQ
;
A
#
# COMPACT_ATOMS: atom_id res chain seq x y z
N MET A 1 12.72 63.69 45.85
CA MET A 1 13.57 63.48 44.65
C MET A 1 14.60 62.34 44.80
N ALA A 2 15.32 62.20 45.93
CA ALA A 2 16.37 61.17 46.06
C ALA A 2 15.87 59.72 45.92
N LEU A 3 14.72 59.38 46.51
CA LEU A 3 14.09 58.05 46.40
C LEU A 3 13.68 57.66 44.97
N LEU A 4 13.37 58.64 44.12
CA LEU A 4 12.98 58.39 42.72
C LEU A 4 14.20 58.02 41.85
N LYS A 5 15.34 58.67 42.10
CA LYS A 5 16.61 58.35 41.42
C LYS A 5 17.09 56.94 41.76
N ILE A 6 17.00 56.52 43.03
CA ILE A 6 17.40 55.18 43.47
C ILE A 6 16.55 54.09 42.79
N ARG A 7 15.23 54.29 42.68
CA ARG A 7 14.35 53.33 41.98
C ARG A 7 14.66 53.22 40.49
N GLN A 8 14.95 54.33 39.80
CA GLN A 8 15.34 54.29 38.38
C GLN A 8 16.66 53.56 38.16
N THR A 9 17.67 53.76 39.02
CA THR A 9 18.97 53.09 38.88
C THR A 9 18.86 51.57 39.10
N VAL A 10 18.03 51.13 40.05
CA VAL A 10 17.81 49.69 40.31
C VAL A 10 17.07 49.03 39.15
N ILE A 11 16.02 49.66 38.60
CA ILE A 11 15.27 49.12 37.45
C ILE A 11 16.16 49.01 36.22
N LEU A 12 16.97 50.05 35.92
CA LEU A 12 17.90 50.01 34.79
C LEU A 12 18.94 48.90 34.94
N GLY A 13 19.46 48.69 36.16
CA GLY A 13 20.41 47.62 36.46
C GLY A 13 19.83 46.22 36.24
N VAL A 14 18.57 45.99 36.65
CA VAL A 14 17.87 44.71 36.43
C VAL A 14 17.63 44.45 34.95
N PHE A 15 17.25 45.47 34.17
CA PHE A 15 17.07 45.31 32.72
C PHE A 15 18.37 45.01 31.98
N VAL A 16 19.47 45.69 32.34
CA VAL A 16 20.79 45.42 31.75
C VAL A 16 21.26 43.99 32.10
N ALA A 17 21.09 43.56 33.34
CA ALA A 17 21.44 42.20 33.76
C ALA A 17 20.60 41.13 33.03
N ALA A 18 19.29 41.36 32.87
CA ALA A 18 18.41 40.45 32.14
C ALA A 18 18.75 40.39 30.65
N ALA A 19 19.07 41.52 30.01
CA ALA A 19 19.48 41.56 28.61
C ALA A 19 20.82 40.82 28.40
N SER A 20 21.79 40.99 29.30
CA SER A 20 23.05 40.23 29.26
C SER A 20 22.83 38.72 29.47
N PHE A 21 21.90 38.34 30.35
CA PHE A 21 21.56 36.93 30.57
C PHE A 21 20.88 36.29 29.35
N PHE A 22 19.91 36.98 28.73
CA PHE A 22 19.28 36.50 27.47
C PHE A 22 20.28 36.43 26.32
N SER A 23 21.20 37.40 26.21
CA SER A 23 22.26 37.36 25.21
C SER A 23 23.20 36.17 25.43
N ALA A 24 23.56 35.84 26.68
CA ALA A 24 24.40 34.68 27.01
C ALA A 24 23.69 33.34 26.71
N MET A 25 22.43 33.18 27.14
CA MET A 25 21.64 31.98 26.83
C MET A 25 21.44 31.78 25.33
N SER A 26 21.24 32.87 24.57
CA SER A 26 21.12 32.78 23.11
C SER A 26 22.41 32.31 22.43
N GLY A 27 23.57 32.59 23.03
CA GLY A 27 24.87 32.12 22.55
C GLY A 27 25.06 30.62 22.74
N GLU A 28 24.73 30.08 23.93
CA GLU A 28 24.85 28.64 24.21
C GLU A 28 23.86 27.79 23.39
N LEU A 29 22.62 28.25 23.22
CA LEU A 29 21.64 27.58 22.36
C LEU A 29 22.10 27.53 20.90
N ARG A 30 22.70 28.62 20.39
CA ARG A 30 23.30 28.64 19.04
C ARG A 30 24.50 27.71 18.93
N ALA A 31 25.35 27.62 19.96
CA ALA A 31 26.49 26.72 19.97
C ALA A 31 26.06 25.24 19.96
N GLN A 32 25.06 24.87 20.77
CA GLN A 32 24.49 23.51 20.77
C GLN A 32 23.82 23.18 19.43
N GLN A 33 23.08 24.12 18.84
CA GLN A 33 22.49 23.92 17.50
C GLN A 33 23.56 23.75 16.42
N SER A 34 24.67 24.51 16.50
CA SER A 34 25.76 24.41 15.52
C SER A 34 26.48 23.04 15.53
N GLY A 35 26.51 22.36 16.69
CA GLY A 35 27.06 21.01 16.80
C GLY A 35 26.17 19.97 16.12
N GLY A 36 24.86 20.08 16.30
CA GLY A 36 23.87 19.19 15.66
C GLY A 36 23.89 19.28 14.14
N ASP A 37 23.94 20.51 13.60
CA ASP A 37 23.98 20.73 12.15
C ASP A 37 25.21 20.06 11.49
N ARG A 38 26.39 20.20 12.11
CA ARG A 38 27.62 19.59 11.61
C ARG A 38 27.57 18.07 11.64
N TYR A 39 27.00 17.49 12.69
CA TYR A 39 26.83 16.04 12.80
C TYR A 39 25.90 15.50 11.71
N LEU A 40 24.74 16.15 11.51
CA LEU A 40 23.80 15.76 10.46
C LEU A 40 24.43 15.85 9.06
N GLN A 41 25.18 16.93 8.78
CA GLN A 41 25.90 17.08 7.51
C GLN A 41 26.92 15.96 7.29
N GLN A 42 27.72 15.61 8.30
CA GLN A 42 28.68 14.50 8.21
C GLN A 42 27.99 13.15 8.00
N GLN A 43 26.85 12.93 8.65
CA GLN A 43 26.04 11.73 8.44
C GLN A 43 25.52 11.65 7.01
N VAL A 44 24.96 12.74 6.48
CA VAL A 44 24.46 12.79 5.09
C VAL A 44 25.59 12.55 4.09
N ILE A 45 26.78 13.12 4.30
CA ILE A 45 27.96 12.88 3.44
C ILE A 45 28.35 11.40 3.46
N LYS A 46 28.35 10.77 4.64
CA LYS A 46 28.64 9.33 4.77
C LYS A 46 27.62 8.50 4.00
N LEU A 47 26.32 8.76 4.20
CA LEU A 47 25.25 8.03 3.54
C LEU A 47 25.26 8.24 2.03
N LEU A 48 25.59 9.44 1.57
CA LEU A 48 25.77 9.72 0.14
C LEU A 48 26.87 8.85 -0.47
N GLY A 49 28.02 8.72 0.21
CA GLY A 49 29.09 7.82 -0.23
C GLY A 49 28.67 6.34 -0.27
N GLU A 50 27.79 5.91 0.65
CA GLU A 50 27.23 4.56 0.65
C GLU A 50 26.15 4.35 -0.44
N LEU A 51 25.38 5.39 -0.76
CA LEU A 51 24.40 5.40 -1.84
C LEU A 51 25.06 5.31 -3.22
N GLU A 52 26.23 5.91 -3.38
CA GLU A 52 27.01 5.85 -4.62
C GLU A 52 27.89 4.61 -4.73
N ALA A 53 28.04 3.84 -3.65
CA ALA A 53 28.79 2.60 -3.67
C ALA A 53 28.08 1.57 -4.55
N GLY A 54 28.81 0.81 -5.38
CA GLY A 54 28.24 -0.21 -6.27
C GLY A 54 27.63 -1.46 -5.58
N ASN A 55 27.32 -1.40 -4.28
CA ASN A 55 26.72 -2.50 -3.53
C ASN A 55 25.25 -2.19 -3.23
N VAL A 56 24.34 -2.90 -3.91
CA VAL A 56 22.88 -2.68 -3.84
C VAL A 56 22.33 -2.68 -2.39
N PHE A 57 22.84 -3.54 -1.50
CA PHE A 57 22.38 -3.58 -0.11
C PHE A 57 22.76 -2.31 0.67
N LYS A 58 23.99 -1.81 0.46
CA LYS A 58 24.42 -0.54 1.06
C LYS A 58 23.64 0.63 0.50
N GLN A 59 23.40 0.65 -0.81
CA GLN A 59 22.59 1.69 -1.46
C GLN A 59 21.18 1.75 -0.88
N ARG A 60 20.52 0.59 -0.76
CA ARG A 60 19.17 0.50 -0.19
C ARG A 60 19.10 0.97 1.26
N ASN A 61 20.07 0.58 2.10
CA ASN A 61 20.11 1.02 3.49
C ASN A 61 20.38 2.53 3.60
N ALA A 62 21.36 3.03 2.85
CA ALA A 62 21.67 4.46 2.79
C ALA A 62 20.48 5.29 2.30
N ALA A 63 19.76 4.81 1.28
CA ALA A 63 18.56 5.45 0.78
C ALA A 63 17.44 5.53 1.83
N LYS A 64 17.19 4.44 2.56
CA LYS A 64 16.20 4.43 3.66
C LYS A 64 16.56 5.45 4.74
N GLU A 65 17.82 5.51 5.15
CA GLU A 65 18.29 6.48 6.14
C GLU A 65 18.20 7.92 5.62
N LEU A 66 18.58 8.17 4.37
CA LEU A 66 18.43 9.48 3.74
C LEU A 66 16.97 9.91 3.60
N ASN A 67 16.04 8.99 3.32
CA ASN A 67 14.61 9.30 3.24
C ASN A 67 13.98 9.61 4.60
N ALA A 68 14.59 9.15 5.70
CA ALA A 68 14.18 9.52 7.06
C ALA A 68 14.61 10.95 7.43
N ILE A 69 15.62 11.51 6.75
CA ILE A 69 16.09 12.88 6.95
C ILE A 69 15.24 13.83 6.10
N ARG A 70 14.77 14.95 6.67
CA ARG A 70 14.04 15.95 5.88
C ARG A 70 15.05 16.79 5.09
N PRO A 71 14.83 17.06 3.80
CA PRO A 71 15.69 17.95 3.03
C PRO A 71 15.76 19.37 3.61
N THR A 72 14.82 19.79 4.46
CA THR A 72 14.88 21.09 5.15
C THR A 72 15.90 21.12 6.29
N ASP A 73 16.26 19.97 6.84
CA ASP A 73 17.17 19.86 7.98
C ASP A 73 18.64 19.99 7.54
N VAL A 74 18.92 19.71 6.26
CA VAL A 74 20.24 19.91 5.64
C VAL A 74 20.36 21.34 5.12
N LYS A 75 21.01 22.22 5.90
CA LYS A 75 21.20 23.64 5.54
C LYS A 75 22.02 23.86 4.27
N ASP A 76 22.95 22.95 3.99
CA ASP A 76 23.83 23.05 2.81
C ASP A 76 23.07 22.70 1.52
N LYS A 77 22.80 23.73 0.70
CA LYS A 77 22.12 23.58 -0.59
C LYS A 77 22.89 22.69 -1.57
N ALA A 78 24.23 22.75 -1.57
CA ALA A 78 25.06 21.97 -2.48
C ALA A 78 24.98 20.48 -2.13
N LEU A 79 25.03 20.15 -0.85
CA LEU A 79 24.87 18.77 -0.37
C LEU A 79 23.49 18.20 -0.73
N ARG A 80 22.41 18.98 -0.58
CA ARG A 80 21.06 18.54 -1.00
C ARG A 80 20.98 18.24 -2.49
N LYS A 81 21.61 19.09 -3.32
CA LYS A 81 21.70 18.87 -4.76
C LYS A 81 22.44 17.58 -5.09
N GLN A 82 23.55 17.30 -4.40
CA GLN A 82 24.30 16.05 -4.58
C GLN A 82 23.46 14.82 -4.21
N VAL A 83 22.73 14.86 -3.08
CA VAL A 83 21.83 13.76 -2.69
C VAL A 83 20.74 13.53 -3.74
N ALA A 84 20.10 14.58 -4.24
CA ALA A 84 19.10 14.47 -5.31
C ALA A 84 19.69 13.90 -6.61
N GLN A 85 20.92 14.30 -6.97
CA GLN A 85 21.64 13.76 -8.13
C GLN A 85 21.99 12.27 -7.97
N ALA A 86 22.41 11.85 -6.78
CA ALA A 86 22.68 10.44 -6.49
C ALA A 86 21.40 9.59 -6.60
N PHE A 87 20.27 10.07 -6.06
CA PHE A 87 18.97 9.41 -6.25
C PHE A 87 18.52 9.38 -7.71
N ARG A 88 18.76 10.45 -8.48
CA ARG A 88 18.51 10.42 -9.93
C ARG A 88 19.32 9.32 -10.59
N LYS A 89 20.63 9.23 -10.33
CA LYS A 89 21.48 8.18 -10.89
C LYS A 89 20.98 6.78 -10.52
N ALA A 90 20.59 6.57 -9.27
CA ALA A 90 20.05 5.30 -8.80
C ALA A 90 18.70 4.96 -9.46
N ALA A 91 17.79 5.94 -9.60
CA ALA A 91 16.47 5.73 -10.20
C ALA A 91 16.56 5.44 -11.72
N PHE A 92 17.62 5.87 -12.39
CA PHE A 92 17.85 5.58 -13.81
C PHE A 92 18.75 4.37 -14.06
N ALA A 93 19.16 3.62 -13.05
CA ALA A 93 19.82 2.34 -13.25
C ALA A 93 18.87 1.32 -13.95
N ASP A 94 19.44 0.25 -14.52
CA ASP A 94 18.69 -0.80 -15.25
C ASP A 94 17.62 -1.49 -14.38
N HIS A 95 17.82 -1.47 -13.07
CA HIS A 95 16.88 -1.97 -12.07
C HIS A 95 16.57 -0.85 -11.09
N ALA A 96 15.71 0.06 -11.53
CA ALA A 96 15.22 1.14 -10.70
C ALA A 96 14.35 0.56 -9.57
N ASP A 97 14.90 0.55 -8.37
CA ASP A 97 14.13 0.17 -7.18
C ASP A 97 13.24 1.34 -6.70
N ASP A 98 12.11 1.01 -6.10
CA ASP A 98 11.12 1.95 -5.56
C ASP A 98 11.75 3.01 -4.63
N TRP A 99 12.71 2.61 -3.80
CA TRP A 99 13.39 3.50 -2.86
C TRP A 99 14.17 4.62 -3.55
N ALA A 100 14.65 4.38 -4.78
CA ALA A 100 15.40 5.36 -5.55
C ALA A 100 14.46 6.44 -6.11
N VAL A 101 13.30 6.03 -6.60
CA VAL A 101 12.23 6.94 -7.07
C VAL A 101 11.69 7.77 -5.91
N GLU A 102 11.40 7.14 -4.77
CA GLU A 102 10.97 7.84 -3.55
C GLU A 102 11.97 8.89 -3.09
N GLY A 103 13.25 8.53 -3.04
CA GLY A 103 14.31 9.46 -2.66
C GLY A 103 14.48 10.60 -3.65
N LEU A 104 14.36 10.33 -4.95
CA LEU A 104 14.38 11.36 -5.98
C LEU A 104 13.26 12.39 -5.77
N VAL A 105 12.07 11.96 -5.39
CA VAL A 105 10.90 12.84 -5.17
C VAL A 105 11.01 13.58 -3.84
N HIS A 106 11.50 12.91 -2.81
CA HIS A 106 11.72 13.48 -1.49
C HIS A 106 12.78 14.59 -1.54
N TRP A 107 13.93 14.34 -2.18
CA TRP A 107 15.04 15.29 -2.26
C TRP A 107 14.96 16.26 -3.44
N GLY A 108 14.36 15.85 -4.55
CA GLY A 108 14.18 16.69 -5.75
C GLY A 108 12.93 17.58 -5.71
N GLY A 109 11.93 17.22 -4.91
CA GLY A 109 10.68 17.97 -4.79
C GLY A 109 9.95 18.10 -6.14
N LYS A 110 9.36 19.27 -6.41
CA LYS A 110 8.67 19.53 -7.69
C LYS A 110 9.53 19.36 -8.94
N TYR A 111 10.85 19.50 -8.82
CA TYR A 111 11.78 19.36 -9.95
C TYR A 111 12.00 17.90 -10.36
N SER A 112 11.54 16.93 -9.56
CA SER A 112 11.60 15.51 -9.93
C SER A 112 10.55 15.12 -10.96
N VAL A 113 9.47 15.90 -11.13
CA VAL A 113 8.33 15.54 -12.01
C VAL A 113 8.77 15.15 -13.44
N PRO A 114 9.54 15.97 -14.19
CA PRO A 114 9.95 15.58 -15.54
C PRO A 114 10.82 14.32 -15.57
N LEU A 115 11.61 14.08 -14.53
CA LEU A 115 12.43 12.87 -14.40
C LEU A 115 11.56 11.63 -14.13
N VAL A 116 10.53 11.76 -13.29
CA VAL A 116 9.59 10.68 -13.00
C VAL A 116 8.73 10.36 -14.23
N LEU A 117 8.37 11.36 -15.03
CA LEU A 117 7.70 11.14 -16.32
C LEU A 117 8.59 10.38 -17.30
N GLN A 118 9.89 10.72 -17.36
CA GLN A 118 10.84 9.97 -18.17
C GLN A 118 10.96 8.50 -17.71
N LEU A 119 10.90 8.23 -16.39
CA LEU A 119 10.88 6.86 -15.86
C LEU A 119 9.59 6.12 -16.24
N LEU A 120 8.43 6.78 -16.15
CA LEU A 120 7.14 6.22 -16.59
C LEU A 120 7.17 5.81 -18.08
N GLU A 121 7.80 6.63 -18.94
CA GLU A 121 7.92 6.34 -20.37
C GLU A 121 8.92 5.22 -20.69
N ARG A 122 9.95 5.06 -19.86
CA ARG A 122 10.96 4.01 -19.99
C ARG A 122 10.40 2.65 -19.58
N ASP A 123 9.70 2.59 -18.44
CA ASP A 123 9.25 1.34 -17.81
C ASP A 123 7.83 0.95 -18.27
N ARG A 124 7.62 0.90 -19.60
CA ARG A 124 6.29 0.73 -20.21
C ARG A 124 5.57 -0.54 -19.80
N MET A 125 6.29 -1.67 -19.65
CA MET A 125 5.63 -2.94 -19.37
C MET A 125 5.07 -3.04 -17.95
N ARG A 126 5.79 -2.48 -16.96
CA ARG A 126 5.40 -2.57 -15.56
C ARG A 126 6.11 -1.46 -14.79
N SER A 127 5.50 -0.28 -14.81
CA SER A 127 6.01 0.84 -14.03
C SER A 127 5.80 0.56 -12.54
N SER A 128 6.79 0.91 -11.72
CA SER A 128 6.69 0.79 -10.27
C SER A 128 5.57 1.66 -9.70
N ASP A 129 4.88 1.17 -8.67
CA ASP A 129 3.88 1.95 -7.90
C ASP A 129 4.47 3.27 -7.36
N ALA A 130 5.78 3.29 -7.05
CA ALA A 130 6.48 4.48 -6.57
C ALA A 130 6.47 5.62 -7.61
N ILE A 131 6.46 5.32 -8.91
CA ILE A 131 6.35 6.32 -9.99
C ILE A 131 4.97 6.99 -9.94
N TYR A 132 3.90 6.22 -9.75
CA TYR A 132 2.54 6.75 -9.66
C TYR A 132 2.34 7.56 -8.38
N ASP A 133 2.86 7.08 -7.24
CA ASP A 133 2.80 7.80 -5.96
C ASP A 133 3.58 9.11 -5.99
N ALA A 134 4.72 9.11 -6.67
CA ALA A 134 5.53 10.30 -6.93
C ALA A 134 4.75 11.37 -7.71
N LEU A 135 4.12 10.99 -8.82
CA LEU A 135 3.32 11.90 -9.63
C LEU A 135 2.08 12.41 -8.87
N ALA A 136 1.45 11.57 -8.06
CA ALA A 136 0.30 11.96 -7.24
C ALA A 136 0.66 12.99 -6.14
N ARG A 137 1.93 13.05 -5.70
CA ARG A 137 2.39 14.05 -4.74
C ARG A 137 2.55 15.44 -5.35
N TYR A 138 2.90 15.50 -6.64
CA TYR A 138 3.08 16.75 -7.39
C TYR A 138 2.25 16.70 -8.68
N PRO A 139 0.92 16.84 -8.58
CA PRO A 139 0.05 16.78 -9.75
C PRO A 139 0.33 17.99 -10.65
N THR A 140 0.63 17.70 -11.92
CA THR A 140 0.78 18.69 -12.98
C THR A 140 -0.09 18.29 -14.17
N GLU A 141 -0.42 19.24 -15.04
CA GLU A 141 -1.20 18.98 -16.26
C GLU A 141 -0.46 17.99 -17.18
N GLU A 142 0.86 18.14 -17.33
CA GLU A 142 1.71 17.24 -18.09
C GLU A 142 1.66 15.80 -17.54
N SER A 143 1.76 15.65 -16.21
CA SER A 143 1.64 14.34 -15.57
C SER A 143 0.26 13.72 -15.77
N ALA A 144 -0.80 14.54 -15.74
CA ALA A 144 -2.16 14.05 -15.98
C ALA A 144 -2.33 13.54 -17.42
N GLN A 145 -1.77 14.25 -18.41
CA GLN A 145 -1.78 13.82 -19.81
C GLN A 145 -1.00 12.52 -20.00
N ALA A 146 0.19 12.40 -19.41
CA ALA A 146 0.99 11.18 -19.47
C ALA A 146 0.24 9.97 -18.86
N LEU A 147 -0.38 10.15 -17.69
CA LEU A 147 -1.17 9.11 -17.04
C LEU A 147 -2.46 8.77 -17.80
N ALA A 148 -3.10 9.75 -18.45
CA ALA A 148 -4.27 9.49 -19.28
C ALA A 148 -3.95 8.56 -20.46
N ARG A 149 -2.73 8.63 -21.01
CA ARG A 149 -2.25 7.68 -22.03
C ARG A 149 -2.06 6.26 -21.49
N GLN A 150 -1.77 6.12 -20.19
CA GLN A 150 -1.61 4.83 -19.51
C GLN A 150 -2.95 4.14 -19.20
N LEU A 151 -4.10 4.80 -19.41
CA LEU A 151 -5.41 4.17 -19.20
C LEU A 151 -5.69 2.99 -20.14
N GLY A 152 -4.99 2.90 -21.28
CA GLY A 152 -5.12 1.78 -22.22
C GLY A 152 -4.16 0.64 -21.95
N ASP A 153 -3.15 0.87 -21.12
CA ASP A 153 -2.13 -0.12 -20.81
C ASP A 153 -2.68 -1.15 -19.82
N PHE A 154 -2.64 -2.43 -20.21
CA PHE A 154 -3.16 -3.53 -19.40
C PHE A 154 -2.48 -3.67 -18.03
N PHE A 155 -1.17 -3.45 -17.95
CA PHE A 155 -0.41 -3.62 -16.70
C PHE A 155 -0.47 -2.39 -15.81
N ASN A 156 -0.63 -1.22 -16.42
CA ASN A 156 -0.57 0.07 -15.74
C ASN A 156 -1.95 0.70 -15.48
N HIS A 157 -3.03 0.11 -16.01
CA HIS A 157 -4.39 0.64 -15.95
C HIS A 157 -4.83 1.06 -14.54
N ASP A 158 -4.81 0.13 -13.60
CA ASP A 158 -5.33 0.37 -12.25
C ASP A 158 -4.53 1.43 -11.49
N ASN A 159 -3.21 1.43 -11.69
CA ASN A 159 -2.30 2.42 -11.12
C ASN A 159 -2.55 3.82 -11.70
N ALA A 160 -2.74 3.92 -13.02
CA ALA A 160 -3.09 5.17 -13.69
C ALA A 160 -4.44 5.72 -13.20
N VAL A 161 -5.48 4.87 -13.11
CA VAL A 161 -6.81 5.25 -12.59
C VAL A 161 -6.72 5.75 -11.15
N ARG A 162 -6.01 5.01 -10.28
CA ARG A 162 -5.80 5.39 -8.87
C ARG A 162 -5.07 6.71 -8.75
N CYS A 163 -4.04 6.93 -9.57
CA CYS A 163 -3.25 8.16 -9.57
C CYS A 163 -4.05 9.36 -10.07
N LEU A 164 -4.74 9.24 -11.22
CA LEU A 164 -5.59 10.31 -11.75
C LEU A 164 -6.73 10.68 -10.81
N ARG A 165 -7.29 9.72 -10.06
CA ARG A 165 -8.27 10.03 -9.01
C ARG A 165 -7.69 10.90 -7.89
N ARG A 166 -6.42 10.70 -7.52
CA ARG A 166 -5.72 11.51 -6.51
C ARG A 166 -5.35 12.90 -7.01
N PHE A 167 -5.17 13.09 -8.32
CA PHE A 167 -4.93 14.41 -8.91
C PHE A 167 -6.12 15.36 -8.74
N GLY A 168 -7.33 14.81 -8.66
CA GLY A 168 -8.53 15.62 -8.50
C GLY A 168 -8.83 16.46 -9.75
N PRO A 169 -9.24 17.74 -9.61
CA PRO A 169 -9.61 18.61 -10.73
C PRO A 169 -8.49 18.84 -11.77
N VAL A 170 -7.21 18.73 -11.37
CA VAL A 170 -6.06 18.91 -12.29
C VAL A 170 -6.08 17.89 -13.43
N ALA A 171 -6.69 16.71 -13.22
CA ALA A 171 -6.81 15.68 -14.25
C ALA A 171 -7.95 15.91 -15.24
N GLU A 172 -8.84 16.89 -15.02
CA GLU A 172 -10.08 17.05 -15.82
C GLU A 172 -9.77 17.22 -17.31
N ASP A 173 -8.82 18.09 -17.67
CA ASP A 173 -8.55 18.40 -19.08
C ASP A 173 -7.92 17.24 -19.83
N ALA A 174 -6.97 16.54 -19.21
CA ALA A 174 -6.38 15.32 -19.77
C ALA A 174 -7.43 14.22 -19.98
N LEU A 175 -8.39 14.09 -19.06
CA LEU A 175 -9.47 13.11 -19.17
C LEU A 175 -10.51 13.49 -20.24
N ILE A 176 -10.79 14.80 -20.44
CA ILE A 176 -11.65 15.29 -21.52
C ILE A 176 -11.06 14.91 -22.88
N GLU A 177 -9.74 15.03 -23.03
CA GLU A 177 -9.02 14.64 -24.25
C GLU A 177 -8.99 13.12 -24.47
N ALA A 178 -8.87 12.33 -23.40
CA ALA A 178 -8.82 10.86 -23.47
C ALA A 178 -10.19 10.17 -23.63
N ALA A 179 -11.27 10.79 -23.16
CA ALA A 179 -12.63 10.24 -23.22
C ALA A 179 -13.12 9.81 -24.63
N PRO A 180 -12.85 10.56 -25.73
CA PRO A 180 -13.24 10.16 -27.08
C PRO A 180 -12.32 9.10 -27.72
N SER A 181 -11.69 8.21 -26.94
CA SER A 181 -10.86 7.12 -27.45
C SER A 181 -11.68 6.04 -28.18
N ASN A 182 -11.08 5.45 -29.22
CA ASN A 182 -11.62 4.28 -29.91
C ASN A 182 -11.52 2.99 -29.08
N GLU A 183 -10.66 2.98 -28.06
CA GLU A 183 -10.51 1.85 -27.17
C GLU A 183 -11.56 1.89 -26.05
N PRO A 184 -12.45 0.87 -25.94
CA PRO A 184 -13.53 0.89 -24.96
C PRO A 184 -13.05 1.02 -23.51
N LYS A 185 -11.92 0.40 -23.15
CA LYS A 185 -11.36 0.45 -21.78
C LYS A 185 -10.94 1.87 -21.39
N VAL A 186 -10.20 2.55 -22.26
CA VAL A 186 -9.78 3.96 -22.06
C VAL A 186 -10.99 4.86 -21.92
N SER A 187 -11.96 4.73 -22.84
CA SER A 187 -13.16 5.56 -22.83
C SER A 187 -14.01 5.33 -21.57
N LEU A 188 -14.18 4.08 -21.13
CA LEU A 188 -14.89 3.75 -19.89
C LEU A 188 -14.21 4.37 -18.67
N ALA A 189 -12.91 4.15 -18.50
CA ALA A 189 -12.17 4.69 -17.35
C ALA A 189 -12.16 6.23 -17.34
N ALA A 190 -11.96 6.87 -18.49
CA ALA A 190 -11.99 8.32 -18.59
C ALA A 190 -13.38 8.89 -18.25
N VAL A 191 -14.45 8.29 -18.77
CA VAL A 191 -15.85 8.71 -18.49
C VAL A 191 -16.22 8.51 -17.02
N GLU A 192 -15.72 7.43 -16.38
CA GLU A 192 -15.89 7.20 -14.96
C GLU A 192 -15.19 8.28 -14.13
N LEU A 193 -13.90 8.52 -14.40
CA LEU A 193 -13.10 9.51 -13.70
C LEU A 193 -13.64 10.93 -13.89
N LEU A 194 -14.13 11.29 -15.07
CA LEU A 194 -14.84 12.56 -15.29
C LEU A 194 -16.13 12.64 -14.45
N GLY A 195 -16.80 11.52 -14.21
CA GLY A 195 -17.95 11.47 -13.30
C GLY A 195 -17.56 11.78 -11.85
N ASP A 196 -16.40 11.32 -11.41
CA ASP A 196 -15.90 11.50 -10.04
C ASP A 196 -15.31 12.90 -9.83
N LEU A 197 -14.46 13.34 -10.75
CA LEU A 197 -13.60 14.53 -10.62
C LEU A 197 -14.12 15.73 -11.43
N GLY A 198 -14.83 15.47 -12.52
CA GLY A 198 -15.19 16.48 -13.50
C GLY A 198 -16.14 17.55 -12.97
N THR A 199 -16.04 18.73 -13.59
CA THR A 199 -16.85 19.91 -13.35
C THR A 199 -17.88 20.09 -14.47
N GLN A 200 -18.51 21.27 -14.54
CA GLN A 200 -19.39 21.62 -15.65
C GLN A 200 -18.66 21.59 -17.01
N LYS A 201 -17.33 21.78 -17.02
CA LYS A 201 -16.49 21.72 -18.22
C LYS A 201 -16.53 20.34 -18.90
N SER A 202 -16.70 19.27 -18.13
CA SER A 202 -16.82 17.90 -18.61
C SER A 202 -18.17 17.55 -19.25
N LEU A 203 -19.23 18.35 -19.05
CA LEU A 203 -20.57 17.98 -19.52
C LEU A 203 -20.73 17.83 -21.04
N PRO A 204 -20.12 18.68 -21.89
CA PRO A 204 -20.21 18.52 -23.34
C PRO A 204 -19.67 17.17 -23.83
N ILE A 205 -18.50 16.75 -23.33
CA ILE A 205 -17.89 15.47 -23.74
C ILE A 205 -18.69 14.28 -23.19
N LEU A 206 -19.20 14.37 -21.96
CA LEU A 206 -20.03 13.31 -21.39
C LEU A 206 -21.37 13.17 -22.11
N ARG A 207 -21.98 14.27 -22.58
CA ARG A 207 -23.21 14.20 -23.40
C ARG A 207 -22.95 13.52 -24.74
N LYS A 208 -21.79 13.76 -25.36
CA LYS A 208 -21.35 13.05 -26.56
C LYS A 208 -21.15 11.55 -26.27
N ALA A 209 -20.48 11.21 -25.17
CA ALA A 209 -20.28 9.82 -24.74
C ALA A 209 -21.60 9.10 -24.40
N ALA A 210 -22.59 9.82 -23.84
CA ALA A 210 -23.93 9.29 -23.56
C ALA A 210 -24.73 8.90 -24.82
N ALA A 211 -24.33 9.41 -25.99
CA ALA A 211 -24.88 9.06 -27.30
C ALA A 211 -24.05 7.99 -28.03
N SER A 212 -23.03 7.41 -27.38
CA SER A 212 -22.19 6.36 -27.96
C SER A 212 -23.00 5.09 -28.24
N ARG A 213 -22.61 4.36 -29.30
CA ARG A 213 -23.16 3.03 -29.62
C ARG A 213 -22.77 1.97 -28.59
N ASN A 214 -21.65 2.17 -27.88
CA ASN A 214 -21.25 1.27 -26.81
C ASN A 214 -22.13 1.53 -25.58
N ARG A 215 -22.98 0.55 -25.26
CA ARG A 215 -23.96 0.65 -24.16
C ARG A 215 -23.31 0.95 -22.82
N ASN A 216 -22.16 0.32 -22.52
CA ASN A 216 -21.46 0.52 -21.24
C ASN A 216 -20.97 1.97 -21.11
N VAL A 217 -20.39 2.53 -22.17
CA VAL A 217 -19.93 3.94 -22.19
C VAL A 217 -21.12 4.89 -22.08
N SER A 218 -22.21 4.64 -22.80
CA SER A 218 -23.42 5.46 -22.75
C SER A 218 -24.03 5.49 -21.34
N ASP A 219 -24.17 4.33 -20.71
CA ASP A 219 -24.83 4.21 -19.41
C ASP A 219 -23.98 4.83 -18.29
N LEU A 220 -22.65 4.62 -18.36
CA LEU A 220 -21.69 5.24 -17.46
C LEU A 220 -21.65 6.76 -17.63
N ALA A 221 -21.65 7.27 -18.87
CA ALA A 221 -21.68 8.72 -19.12
C ALA A 221 -22.94 9.38 -18.57
N LYS A 222 -24.12 8.75 -18.71
CA LYS A 222 -25.36 9.22 -18.09
C LYS A 222 -25.26 9.24 -16.56
N ALA A 223 -24.63 8.24 -15.96
CA ALA A 223 -24.38 8.21 -14.53
C ALA A 223 -23.42 9.35 -14.10
N SER A 224 -22.34 9.57 -14.84
CA SER A 224 -21.37 10.65 -14.62
C SER A 224 -22.03 12.03 -14.70
N ILE A 225 -22.89 12.28 -15.70
CA ILE A 225 -23.65 13.55 -15.82
C ILE A 225 -24.53 13.78 -14.59
N ARG A 226 -25.20 12.73 -14.09
CA ARG A 226 -26.02 12.83 -12.87
C ARG A 226 -25.16 13.16 -11.64
N ARG A 227 -23.98 12.55 -11.49
CA ARG A 227 -23.04 12.85 -10.39
C ARG A 227 -22.60 14.32 -10.42
N ILE A 228 -22.16 14.82 -11.58
CA ILE A 228 -21.73 16.22 -11.74
C ILE A 228 -22.90 17.19 -11.49
N SER A 229 -24.08 16.92 -12.03
CA SER A 229 -25.26 17.78 -11.84
C SER A 229 -25.68 17.85 -10.38
N LYS A 230 -25.65 16.72 -9.67
CA LYS A 230 -25.94 16.65 -8.23
C LYS A 230 -24.93 17.48 -7.42
N ARG A 231 -23.62 17.31 -7.68
CA ARG A 231 -22.57 18.14 -7.03
C ARG A 231 -22.76 19.62 -7.32
N GLY A 232 -23.13 19.99 -8.55
CA GLY A 232 -23.39 21.39 -8.92
C GLY A 232 -24.59 21.99 -8.17
N GLN A 233 -25.64 21.22 -7.91
CA GLN A 233 -26.79 21.67 -7.10
C GLN A 233 -26.44 21.78 -5.61
N GLU A 234 -25.66 20.84 -5.08
CA GLU A 234 -25.23 20.84 -3.68
C GLU A 234 -24.23 21.97 -3.39
N GLY A 235 -23.27 22.23 -4.29
CA GLY A 235 -22.31 23.32 -4.16
C GLY A 235 -22.88 24.72 -4.45
N ALA A 236 -24.01 24.81 -5.17
CA ALA A 236 -24.69 26.08 -5.43
C ALA A 236 -25.65 26.50 -4.31
N LYS A 237 -25.87 25.66 -3.29
CA LYS A 237 -26.57 26.10 -2.08
C LYS A 237 -25.57 26.97 -1.29
N PRO A 238 -25.71 28.32 -1.29
CA PRO A 238 -24.80 29.14 -0.52
C PRO A 238 -24.87 28.67 0.92
N GLU A 239 -23.71 28.37 1.50
CA GLU A 239 -23.52 28.03 2.91
C GLU A 239 -23.77 29.29 3.76
N ASN A 240 -24.99 29.83 3.67
CA ASN A 240 -25.44 31.01 4.38
C ASN A 240 -26.96 30.97 4.53
N ALA A 241 -27.42 30.25 5.55
CA ALA A 241 -28.62 30.60 6.32
C ALA A 241 -28.64 29.83 7.64
N ALA A 242 -28.53 30.59 8.74
CA ALA A 242 -28.66 30.27 10.17
C ALA A 242 -27.35 29.95 10.91
N SER A 243 -26.70 30.90 11.60
CA SER A 243 -27.14 31.67 12.79
C SER A 243 -27.35 30.80 14.03
N ASP A 244 -26.27 30.59 14.80
CA ASP A 244 -26.24 30.63 16.28
C ASP A 244 -24.90 30.05 16.77
N SER A 245 -23.92 30.92 17.01
CA SER A 245 -22.74 30.59 17.80
C SER A 245 -22.74 31.48 19.05
N PRO A 246 -23.04 30.93 20.24
CA PRO A 246 -22.83 31.62 21.51
C PRO A 246 -21.46 31.20 22.05
N PHE A 247 -20.39 31.89 21.67
CA PHE A 247 -19.09 31.76 22.32
C PHE A 247 -18.27 33.04 22.16
N ASP A 248 -18.75 34.10 22.82
CA ASP A 248 -17.89 35.16 23.33
C ASP A 248 -17.16 34.60 24.56
N ASP A 249 -15.85 34.39 24.46
CA ASP A 249 -14.87 34.68 25.53
C ASP A 249 -13.47 34.16 25.13
N ALA A 250 -12.67 35.02 24.52
CA ALA A 250 -11.21 34.93 24.57
C ALA A 250 -10.61 36.35 24.68
N PRO A 251 -9.72 36.60 25.65
CA PRO A 251 -9.22 37.94 25.92
C PRO A 251 -8.07 38.35 25.00
N ALA A 252 -8.01 39.66 24.78
CA ALA A 252 -7.04 40.39 23.98
C ALA A 252 -5.58 40.00 24.23
N SER A 253 -4.84 39.74 23.15
CA SER A 253 -3.38 39.88 23.12
C SER A 253 -2.99 41.12 22.33
N VAL A 254 -2.13 41.89 22.99
CA VAL A 254 -1.60 43.20 22.66
C VAL A 254 -0.82 43.17 21.34
N GLY A 255 -1.10 44.14 20.48
CA GLY A 255 -0.34 44.40 19.27
C GLY A 255 1.04 45.02 19.56
N SER A 256 1.97 44.75 18.66
CA SER A 256 3.04 45.68 18.35
C SER A 256 3.30 45.65 16.85
N GLY A 257 2.81 46.69 16.17
CA GLY A 257 3.21 47.00 14.81
C GLY A 257 4.69 47.35 14.77
N ARG A 258 5.35 46.90 13.72
CA ARG A 258 6.53 47.55 13.17
C ARG A 258 6.39 47.57 11.66
N ASP A 259 6.15 48.76 11.17
CA ASP A 259 6.57 49.19 9.84
C ASP A 259 8.07 48.94 9.71
N ASP A 260 8.48 48.25 8.65
CA ASP A 260 9.81 48.45 8.08
C ASP A 260 9.70 48.34 6.55
N THR A 261 9.73 49.52 5.94
CA THR A 261 9.80 49.75 4.51
C THR A 261 11.25 49.60 4.04
N GLY A 262 11.49 48.74 3.05
CA GLY A 262 12.49 49.00 2.01
C GLY A 262 13.61 47.97 1.81
N ARG A 263 13.88 47.73 0.51
CA ARG A 263 15.07 47.08 -0.10
C ARG A 263 15.22 45.58 0.16
N ASP A 264 15.60 44.72 -0.78
CA ASP A 264 16.18 44.88 -2.12
C ASP A 264 15.56 43.82 -3.04
N GLY A 265 15.24 44.22 -4.27
CA GLY A 265 15.00 43.28 -5.37
C GLY A 265 16.36 42.72 -5.83
N GLY A 266 16.51 41.41 -5.73
CA GLY A 266 17.59 40.66 -6.34
C GLY A 266 16.98 39.67 -7.31
N ASP A 267 17.04 40.05 -8.59
CA ASP A 267 16.81 39.19 -9.75
C ASP A 267 17.89 38.09 -9.78
N ASP A 268 17.52 36.82 -9.60
CA ASP A 268 18.43 35.66 -9.76
C ASP A 268 17.64 34.42 -10.25
N ASP A 269 16.71 34.58 -11.20
CA ASP A 269 15.88 33.49 -11.75
C ASP A 269 16.31 32.96 -13.14
N ASP A 270 17.47 33.38 -13.68
CA ASP A 270 17.86 33.11 -15.08
C ASP A 270 19.11 32.20 -15.25
N GLU A 271 19.22 31.05 -14.56
CA GLU A 271 20.38 30.14 -14.79
C GLU A 271 20.04 28.64 -14.81
N PHE A 272 18.94 28.26 -15.47
CA PHE A 272 18.60 26.83 -15.72
C PHE A 272 18.38 26.45 -17.19
N GLY A 273 18.77 27.30 -18.15
CA GLY A 273 18.55 27.07 -19.58
C GLY A 273 19.82 26.92 -20.42
N SER A 274 20.48 25.76 -20.39
CA SER A 274 21.37 25.32 -21.48
C SER A 274 21.90 23.89 -21.27
N MET A 275 21.11 22.87 -21.61
CA MET A 275 21.63 21.52 -21.93
C MET A 275 20.68 20.85 -22.93
N ALA A 276 20.82 21.23 -24.19
CA ALA A 276 20.29 20.50 -25.34
C ALA A 276 21.40 20.45 -26.40
N GLU A 277 21.43 19.34 -27.15
CA GLU A 277 22.29 19.03 -28.30
C GLU A 277 23.66 18.41 -28.02
N GLU A 278 23.67 17.09 -27.89
CA GLU A 278 24.69 16.25 -28.52
C GLU A 278 24.07 14.88 -28.86
N ALA A 279 23.31 14.84 -29.97
CA ALA A 279 22.81 13.59 -30.54
C ALA A 279 23.83 13.05 -31.53
N GLY A 280 24.56 12.02 -31.08
CA GLY A 280 25.49 11.25 -31.89
C GLY A 280 24.75 10.37 -32.89
N ASP A 281 25.01 10.68 -34.15
CA ASP A 281 24.93 9.85 -35.36
C ASP A 281 25.25 8.37 -35.10
N ARG A 282 24.26 7.50 -35.35
CA ARG A 282 24.45 6.05 -35.48
C ARG A 282 23.52 5.50 -36.56
N GLY A 283 24.08 5.41 -37.76
CA GLY A 283 24.27 4.11 -38.43
C GLY A 283 23.02 3.41 -38.93
N ASP A 284 22.70 3.69 -40.19
CA ASP A 284 21.87 2.87 -41.06
C ASP A 284 22.40 1.43 -41.13
N GLY A 285 21.54 0.48 -40.79
CA GLY A 285 21.75 -0.95 -40.96
C GLY A 285 20.46 -1.54 -41.51
N ASP A 286 20.39 -1.60 -42.83
CA ASP A 286 19.41 -2.36 -43.59
C ASP A 286 19.46 -3.83 -43.19
N ASP A 287 18.37 -4.38 -42.66
CA ASP A 287 18.10 -5.81 -42.65
C ASP A 287 16.62 -6.04 -43.03
N ASP A 288 16.43 -6.26 -44.32
CA ASP A 288 15.24 -6.82 -44.94
C ASP A 288 14.95 -8.22 -44.36
N LEU A 289 13.96 -8.31 -43.47
CA LEU A 289 13.31 -9.57 -43.13
C LEU A 289 11.83 -9.47 -43.46
N ALA A 290 11.52 -9.84 -44.71
CA ALA A 290 10.20 -10.21 -45.17
C ALA A 290 9.65 -11.34 -44.28
N TRP A 291 8.59 -11.05 -43.53
CA TRP A 291 7.78 -12.07 -42.89
C TRP A 291 6.70 -12.51 -43.87
N ASP A 292 6.90 -13.72 -44.38
CA ASP A 292 5.93 -14.45 -45.19
C ASP A 292 4.62 -14.67 -44.40
N ASP A 293 3.55 -14.40 -45.14
CA ASP A 293 2.15 -14.60 -44.81
C ASP A 293 1.85 -16.11 -44.70
N ALA A 294 1.82 -16.64 -43.48
CA ALA A 294 1.50 -18.04 -43.20
C ALA A 294 0.45 -18.17 -42.09
N THR A 295 -0.82 -18.25 -42.52
CA THR A 295 -1.91 -19.02 -41.90
C THR A 295 -1.99 -19.02 -40.37
N ALA A 296 -2.74 -18.07 -39.83
CA ALA A 296 -3.25 -18.15 -38.47
C ALA A 296 -4.16 -19.38 -38.31
N PRO A 297 -3.93 -20.26 -37.32
CA PRO A 297 -4.89 -21.32 -37.01
C PRO A 297 -6.13 -20.68 -36.36
N SER A 298 -7.29 -21.02 -36.90
CA SER A 298 -8.61 -20.65 -36.37
C SER A 298 -8.70 -20.99 -34.88
N GLU A 299 -9.12 -20.03 -34.08
CA GLU A 299 -9.49 -20.21 -32.67
C GLU A 299 -10.54 -21.32 -32.54
N SER A 300 -10.07 -22.51 -32.19
CA SER A 300 -10.91 -23.63 -31.77
C SER A 300 -11.44 -23.31 -30.38
N THR A 301 -12.67 -22.79 -30.33
CA THR A 301 -13.47 -22.73 -29.11
C THR A 301 -13.59 -24.12 -28.51
N CYS A 302 -12.94 -24.36 -27.37
CA CYS A 302 -13.13 -25.56 -26.57
C CYS A 302 -14.61 -25.69 -26.18
N ASP A 303 -15.28 -26.65 -26.77
CA ASP A 303 -16.65 -27.03 -26.44
C ASP A 303 -16.66 -27.87 -25.15
N TRP A 304 -16.91 -27.19 -24.02
CA TRP A 304 -17.02 -27.79 -22.70
C TRP A 304 -18.24 -28.74 -22.55
N SER A 305 -19.13 -28.83 -23.54
CA SER A 305 -20.31 -29.68 -23.47
C SER A 305 -20.01 -31.20 -23.52
N GLN A 306 -18.79 -31.59 -23.89
CA GLN A 306 -18.39 -33.01 -23.94
C GLN A 306 -17.95 -33.59 -22.58
N ILE A 307 -17.61 -32.77 -21.60
CA ILE A 307 -17.17 -33.25 -20.27
C ILE A 307 -18.36 -33.73 -19.40
N VAL A 308 -19.58 -33.29 -19.71
CA VAL A 308 -20.79 -33.65 -18.93
C VAL A 308 -21.28 -35.08 -19.21
N ARG A 309 -20.77 -35.77 -20.25
CA ARG A 309 -21.30 -37.08 -20.69
C ARG A 309 -20.69 -38.33 -20.04
N HIS A 310 -19.69 -38.21 -19.16
CA HIS A 310 -18.98 -39.38 -18.63
C HIS A 310 -18.99 -39.57 -17.10
N LEU A 311 -19.91 -38.92 -16.38
CA LEU A 311 -20.17 -39.27 -14.97
C LEU A 311 -21.32 -40.28 -14.86
N PRO A 312 -21.08 -41.52 -14.39
CA PRO A 312 -22.15 -42.46 -14.08
C PRO A 312 -22.82 -42.06 -12.76
N GLY A 313 -24.01 -41.45 -12.86
CA GLY A 313 -24.85 -41.08 -11.71
C GLY A 313 -25.63 -39.81 -11.99
N ALA A 314 -26.92 -39.96 -12.32
CA ALA A 314 -27.83 -38.83 -12.48
C ALA A 314 -27.89 -38.00 -11.17
N PRO A 315 -28.08 -36.66 -11.24
CA PRO A 315 -28.31 -35.86 -10.04
C PRO A 315 -29.57 -36.37 -9.36
N VAL A 316 -29.40 -36.93 -8.17
CA VAL A 316 -30.50 -37.30 -7.28
C VAL A 316 -31.32 -36.03 -7.04
N GLY A 317 -32.62 -36.11 -7.34
CA GLY A 317 -33.56 -35.03 -7.14
C GLY A 317 -33.43 -34.42 -5.75
N GLY A 318 -33.61 -33.11 -5.68
CA GLY A 318 -33.55 -32.33 -4.44
C GLY A 318 -34.31 -33.02 -3.32
N PHE A 319 -33.56 -33.51 -2.34
CA PHE A 319 -34.08 -34.04 -1.11
C PHE A 319 -34.58 -32.84 -0.29
N VAL A 320 -35.85 -32.47 -0.47
CA VAL A 320 -36.57 -31.71 0.54
C VAL A 320 -37.23 -32.76 1.42
N PRO A 321 -36.78 -32.97 2.67
CA PRO A 321 -37.46 -33.90 3.55
C PRO A 321 -38.90 -33.42 3.77
N ASP A 322 -39.87 -34.25 3.38
CA ASP A 322 -41.27 -34.06 3.72
C ASP A 322 -41.39 -33.96 5.25
N GLY A 323 -41.78 -32.79 5.75
CA GLY A 323 -41.97 -32.54 7.18
C GLY A 323 -41.00 -31.56 7.84
N ALA A 324 -40.11 -30.89 7.08
CA ALA A 324 -39.37 -29.76 7.64
C ALA A 324 -40.32 -28.58 7.88
N GLU A 325 -40.83 -28.45 9.12
CA GLU A 325 -41.42 -27.20 9.60
C GLU A 325 -40.49 -26.06 9.21
N ALA A 326 -41.03 -25.03 8.56
CA ALA A 326 -40.27 -23.86 8.16
C ALA A 326 -39.55 -23.32 9.39
N ALA A 327 -38.24 -23.55 9.46
CA ALA A 327 -37.41 -23.02 10.53
C ALA A 327 -37.66 -21.50 10.58
N PRO A 328 -37.86 -20.92 11.78
CA PRO A 328 -38.11 -19.49 11.92
C PRO A 328 -37.05 -18.74 11.10
N THR A 329 -37.51 -17.82 10.25
CA THR A 329 -36.73 -17.02 9.30
C THR A 329 -35.35 -16.70 9.86
N TRP A 330 -34.36 -17.50 9.48
CA TRP A 330 -32.99 -17.32 9.95
C TRP A 330 -32.42 -16.12 9.19
N GLU A 331 -32.32 -14.98 9.87
CA GLU A 331 -31.64 -13.81 9.33
C GLU A 331 -30.15 -13.87 9.69
N PRO A 332 -29.23 -13.99 8.71
CA PRO A 332 -27.80 -13.93 8.99
C PRO A 332 -27.46 -12.57 9.61
N ARG A 333 -27.00 -12.59 10.87
CA ARG A 333 -26.52 -11.39 11.56
C ARG A 333 -24.99 -11.40 11.55
N PRO A 334 -24.32 -10.38 10.98
CA PRO A 334 -22.86 -10.32 10.99
C PRO A 334 -22.35 -10.30 12.44
N VAL A 335 -21.39 -11.18 12.73
CA VAL A 335 -20.66 -11.16 14.01
C VAL A 335 -19.40 -10.36 13.79
N ARG A 336 -19.27 -9.23 14.47
CA ARG A 336 -18.06 -8.43 14.42
C ARG A 336 -16.99 -9.13 15.26
N LEU A 337 -16.07 -9.82 14.59
CA LEU A 337 -14.88 -10.39 15.21
C LEU A 337 -13.94 -9.20 15.47
N ALA A 338 -13.93 -8.76 16.74
CA ALA A 338 -13.16 -7.68 17.34
C ALA A 338 -13.73 -6.24 17.37
N THR A 339 -13.38 -5.54 18.46
CA THR A 339 -13.71 -4.14 18.74
C THR A 339 -12.67 -3.21 18.13
N GLY A 340 -13.14 -2.24 17.34
CA GLY A 340 -12.39 -1.47 16.34
C GLY A 340 -11.27 -0.53 16.79
N ASP A 341 -10.73 -0.65 18.01
CA ASP A 341 -9.60 0.16 18.48
C ASP A 341 -8.30 -0.64 18.69
N GLN A 342 -8.33 -1.98 18.64
CA GLN A 342 -7.14 -2.81 18.89
C GLN A 342 -6.30 -3.12 17.64
N PHE A 343 -6.73 -2.70 16.44
CA PHE A 343 -6.11 -3.05 15.16
C PHE A 343 -5.14 -1.99 14.61
N ARG A 344 -4.69 -1.01 15.41
CA ARG A 344 -3.74 0.00 14.89
C ARG A 344 -2.38 -0.66 14.60
N GLY A 345 -2.23 -1.20 13.39
CA GLY A 345 -0.99 -1.78 12.84
C GLY A 345 -1.03 -3.27 12.52
N GLU A 346 -2.03 -4.03 12.98
CA GLU A 346 -2.11 -5.48 12.75
C GLU A 346 -3.16 -5.79 11.66
N SER A 347 -2.79 -6.60 10.65
CA SER A 347 -3.75 -7.11 9.65
C SER A 347 -4.16 -8.55 9.99
N LEU A 348 -5.40 -8.92 9.68
CA LEU A 348 -5.82 -10.31 9.72
C LEU A 348 -5.01 -11.09 8.67
N GLN A 349 -4.17 -12.02 9.13
CA GLN A 349 -3.34 -12.85 8.26
C GLN A 349 -4.12 -14.07 7.78
N THR A 350 -4.73 -14.78 8.72
CA THR A 350 -5.46 -16.01 8.45
C THR A 350 -6.55 -16.23 9.51
N MET A 351 -7.55 -17.02 9.17
CA MET A 351 -8.64 -17.38 10.05
C MET A 351 -9.04 -18.84 9.78
N GLY A 352 -8.96 -19.66 10.83
CA GLY A 352 -9.51 -21.01 10.85
C GLY A 352 -10.88 -21.02 11.52
N ILE A 353 -11.83 -21.79 10.99
CA ILE A 353 -13.16 -21.97 11.59
C ILE A 353 -13.41 -23.46 11.73
N GLY A 354 -13.82 -23.90 12.91
CA GLY A 354 -14.12 -25.29 13.20
C GLY A 354 -14.96 -25.43 14.46
N GLY A 355 -14.87 -26.57 15.13
CA GLY A 355 -15.69 -26.88 16.30
C GLY A 355 -17.02 -27.54 15.98
N SER A 356 -17.68 -28.02 17.04
CA SER A 356 -18.92 -28.77 16.94
C SER A 356 -20.12 -27.84 16.79
N GLU A 357 -21.29 -28.39 16.45
CA GLU A 357 -22.55 -27.62 16.47
C GLU A 357 -22.82 -26.96 17.84
N GLU A 358 -22.38 -27.60 18.92
CA GLU A 358 -22.56 -27.07 20.26
C GLU A 358 -21.62 -25.90 20.55
N LEU A 359 -20.43 -25.90 19.96
CA LEU A 359 -19.35 -24.98 20.24
C LEU A 359 -18.56 -24.61 18.96
N PRO A 360 -19.18 -23.85 18.04
CA PRO A 360 -18.48 -23.37 16.85
C PRO A 360 -17.44 -22.33 17.26
N ILE A 361 -16.20 -22.55 16.84
CA ILE A 361 -15.04 -21.75 17.21
C ILE A 361 -14.37 -21.18 15.96
N ALA A 362 -13.97 -19.92 16.02
CA ALA A 362 -13.04 -19.32 15.06
C ALA A 362 -11.73 -18.97 15.76
N VAL A 363 -10.62 -19.22 15.09
CA VAL A 363 -9.29 -18.76 15.51
C VAL A 363 -8.77 -17.81 14.44
N SER A 364 -8.49 -16.57 14.83
CA SER A 364 -7.90 -15.56 13.94
C SER A 364 -6.46 -15.27 14.32
N ALA A 365 -5.58 -15.22 13.33
CA ALA A 365 -4.20 -14.80 13.44
C ALA A 365 -4.06 -13.36 12.98
N LEU A 366 -3.70 -12.47 13.90
CA LEU A 366 -3.48 -11.05 13.67
C LEU A 366 -1.98 -10.74 13.74
N GLY A 367 -1.47 -9.98 12.78
CA GLY A 367 -0.08 -9.55 12.80
C GLY A 367 0.26 -8.70 11.58
N SER A 368 1.46 -8.13 11.55
CA SER A 368 1.97 -7.48 10.34
C SER A 368 2.28 -8.53 9.27
N LEU A 369 2.09 -8.17 7.99
CA LEU A 369 2.56 -8.96 6.84
C LEU A 369 4.08 -9.21 6.89
N HIS A 370 4.80 -8.45 7.71
CA HIS A 370 6.23 -8.62 7.93
C HIS A 370 6.45 -9.79 8.89
N ARG A 371 6.88 -10.91 8.30
CA ARG A 371 6.90 -12.27 8.88
C ARG A 371 7.80 -12.44 10.12
N ASP A 372 8.49 -11.40 10.55
CA ASP A 372 9.35 -11.37 11.75
C ASP A 372 8.63 -10.89 13.02
N GLU A 373 7.38 -10.43 12.90
CA GLU A 373 6.59 -9.99 14.04
C GLU A 373 5.84 -11.16 14.70
N ILE A 374 5.63 -11.01 16.00
CA ILE A 374 4.87 -11.96 16.81
C ILE A 374 3.40 -11.87 16.37
N CYS A 375 2.83 -13.01 15.96
CA CYS A 375 1.40 -13.08 15.65
C CYS A 375 0.59 -13.11 16.95
N ARG A 376 -0.53 -12.41 17.00
CA ARG A 376 -1.53 -12.53 18.05
C ARG A 376 -2.64 -13.48 17.60
N LEU A 377 -2.93 -14.50 18.39
CA LEU A 377 -3.99 -15.48 18.13
C LEU A 377 -5.18 -15.20 19.02
N GLN A 378 -6.36 -15.05 18.41
CA GLN A 378 -7.61 -14.81 19.12
C GLN A 378 -8.60 -15.93 18.84
N VAL A 379 -9.20 -16.46 19.90
CA VAL A 379 -10.19 -17.55 19.82
C VAL A 379 -11.56 -16.99 20.11
N TYR A 380 -12.52 -17.25 19.25
CA TYR A 380 -13.90 -16.76 19.34
C TYR A 380 -14.87 -17.92 19.47
N ASP A 381 -15.82 -17.81 20.41
CA ASP A 381 -17.02 -18.63 20.48
C ASP A 381 -18.08 -17.97 19.59
N LEU A 382 -18.33 -18.54 18.41
CA LEU A 382 -19.22 -17.95 17.41
C LEU A 382 -20.68 -17.96 17.87
N ARG A 383 -21.06 -18.99 18.64
CA ARG A 383 -22.42 -19.13 19.18
C ARG A 383 -22.71 -18.08 20.24
N ARG A 384 -21.77 -17.88 21.17
CA ARG A 384 -21.88 -16.86 22.23
C ARG A 384 -21.40 -15.48 21.80
N ARG A 385 -20.84 -15.36 20.58
CA ARG A 385 -20.32 -14.12 19.98
C ARG A 385 -19.33 -13.40 20.88
N ARG A 386 -18.42 -14.15 21.50
CA ARG A 386 -17.45 -13.61 22.45
C ARG A 386 -16.07 -14.19 22.24
N GLN A 387 -15.06 -13.37 22.48
CA GLN A 387 -13.69 -13.83 22.55
C GLN A 387 -13.50 -14.73 23.79
N ARG A 388 -12.95 -15.93 23.60
CA ARG A 388 -12.62 -16.89 24.67
C ARG A 388 -11.18 -16.76 25.15
N ALA A 389 -10.26 -16.50 24.24
CA ALA A 389 -8.84 -16.41 24.52
C ALA A 389 -8.15 -15.40 23.61
N ASP A 390 -7.04 -14.88 24.12
CA ASP A 390 -6.12 -13.98 23.43
C ASP A 390 -4.71 -14.34 23.86
N PHE A 391 -3.84 -14.66 22.90
CA PHE A 391 -2.50 -15.08 23.23
C PHE A 391 -1.51 -14.78 22.11
N VAL A 392 -0.24 -14.80 22.48
CA VAL A 392 0.88 -14.63 21.56
C VAL A 392 1.14 -15.97 20.86
N GLY A 393 0.95 -15.99 19.55
CA GLY A 393 1.35 -17.06 18.65
C GLY A 393 2.82 -16.91 18.18
N PRO A 394 3.32 -17.88 17.42
CA PRO A 394 4.67 -17.79 16.86
C PRO A 394 4.72 -16.81 15.69
N LYS A 395 5.94 -16.52 15.25
CA LYS A 395 6.20 -15.66 14.10
C LYS A 395 5.87 -16.39 12.79
N GLY A 396 5.53 -15.64 11.75
CA GLY A 396 5.41 -16.17 10.39
C GLY A 396 4.29 -17.19 10.17
N VAL A 397 3.19 -17.09 10.91
CA VAL A 397 2.00 -17.94 10.71
C VAL A 397 1.37 -17.67 9.33
N GLU A 398 1.29 -18.68 8.47
CA GLU A 398 0.66 -18.57 7.14
C GLU A 398 -0.81 -19.00 7.16
N TRP A 399 -1.14 -20.04 7.91
CA TRP A 399 -2.47 -20.61 7.99
C TRP A 399 -2.75 -21.21 9.37
N CYS A 400 -4.02 -21.32 9.73
CA CYS A 400 -4.47 -21.90 10.99
C CYS A 400 -5.77 -22.69 10.79
N GLU A 401 -5.87 -23.83 11.46
CA GLU A 401 -7.03 -24.73 11.40
C GLU A 401 -7.45 -25.20 12.78
N VAL A 402 -8.76 -25.34 12.98
CA VAL A 402 -9.39 -25.67 14.27
C VAL A 402 -9.92 -27.09 14.22
N SER A 403 -9.72 -27.87 15.29
CA SER A 403 -10.17 -29.26 15.34
C SER A 403 -11.71 -29.36 15.34
N PRO A 404 -12.28 -30.54 15.02
CA PRO A 404 -13.74 -30.70 14.91
C PRO A 404 -14.51 -30.43 16.21
N THR A 405 -13.93 -30.63 17.39
CA THR A 405 -14.52 -30.24 18.68
C THR A 405 -14.21 -28.79 19.04
N GLY A 406 -13.19 -28.22 18.40
CA GLY A 406 -12.66 -26.89 18.68
C GLY A 406 -11.87 -26.81 19.98
N GLU A 407 -11.50 -27.95 20.55
CA GLU A 407 -10.59 -28.03 21.69
C GLU A 407 -9.12 -27.88 21.29
N ARG A 408 -8.79 -28.01 19.99
CA ARG A 408 -7.43 -27.85 19.48
C ARG A 408 -7.39 -26.92 18.27
N ALA A 409 -6.22 -26.33 18.06
CA ALA A 409 -5.89 -25.66 16.81
C ALA A 409 -4.47 -26.01 16.40
N VAL A 410 -4.26 -26.09 15.09
CA VAL A 410 -2.94 -26.18 14.48
C VAL A 410 -2.70 -24.90 13.69
N HIS A 411 -1.46 -24.46 13.62
CA HIS A 411 -1.06 -23.46 12.64
C HIS A 411 0.25 -23.86 11.97
N GLY A 412 0.41 -23.45 10.71
CA GLY A 412 1.66 -23.56 9.97
C GLY A 412 2.42 -22.24 10.00
N SER A 413 3.70 -22.30 10.38
CA SER A 413 4.60 -21.13 10.39
C SER A 413 5.87 -21.39 9.59
N ILE A 414 6.35 -20.40 8.82
CA ILE A 414 7.64 -20.50 8.12
C ILE A 414 8.77 -20.09 9.07
N GLU A 415 9.69 -21.01 9.35
CA GLU A 415 10.86 -20.74 10.20
C GLU A 415 12.04 -20.11 9.45
N ASP A 416 12.28 -20.53 8.22
CA ASP A 416 13.45 -20.14 7.43
C ASP A 416 13.03 -19.92 5.97
N PHE A 417 13.01 -18.65 5.53
CA PHE A 417 12.62 -18.30 4.16
C PHE A 417 13.50 -18.95 3.10
N SER A 418 14.77 -19.16 3.40
CA SER A 418 15.70 -19.79 2.46
C SER A 418 15.39 -21.27 2.27
N LYS A 419 14.77 -21.91 3.26
CA LYS A 419 14.43 -23.35 3.24
C LYS A 419 12.95 -23.64 3.05
N GLN A 420 12.10 -22.62 3.13
CA GLN A 420 10.64 -22.74 3.08
C GLN A 420 10.08 -23.86 3.96
N THR A 421 10.71 -24.12 5.11
CA THR A 421 10.27 -25.19 6.02
C THR A 421 9.11 -24.70 6.88
N THR A 422 8.01 -25.45 6.88
CA THR A 422 6.83 -25.14 7.69
C THR A 422 6.89 -25.89 9.02
N ARG A 423 6.99 -25.16 10.13
CA ARG A 423 6.74 -25.70 11.47
C ARG A 423 5.26 -25.71 11.77
N LEU A 424 4.76 -26.86 12.16
CA LEU A 424 3.42 -27.04 12.71
C LEU A 424 3.48 -26.95 14.23
N THR A 425 2.63 -26.11 14.81
CA THR A 425 2.41 -26.06 16.26
C THR A 425 0.94 -26.32 16.55
N ILE A 426 0.72 -27.20 17.53
CA ILE A 426 -0.60 -27.60 17.98
C ILE A 426 -0.85 -27.04 19.37
N TRP A 427 -2.02 -26.46 19.56
CA TRP A 427 -2.48 -25.85 20.79
C TRP A 427 -3.74 -26.55 21.28
N THR A 428 -3.85 -26.71 22.60
CA THR A 428 -5.14 -26.98 23.26
C THR A 428 -5.79 -25.65 23.62
N LEU A 429 -7.00 -25.43 23.13
CA LEU A 429 -7.78 -24.20 23.29
C LEU A 429 -8.57 -24.22 24.60
N GLY A 430 -7.93 -23.75 25.67
CA GLY A 430 -8.55 -23.51 26.98
C GLY A 430 -8.85 -22.04 27.25
N LYS A 431 -9.04 -21.69 28.53
CA LYS A 431 -8.98 -20.27 28.98
C LYS A 431 -7.60 -19.67 28.75
N GLN A 432 -6.56 -20.50 28.89
CA GLN A 432 -5.19 -20.21 28.53
C GLN A 432 -4.78 -21.31 27.55
N PRO A 433 -4.57 -20.97 26.27
CA PRO A 433 -4.13 -21.93 25.28
C PRO A 433 -2.76 -22.49 25.66
N VAL A 434 -2.63 -23.81 25.61
CA VAL A 434 -1.38 -24.52 25.97
C VAL A 434 -0.81 -25.15 24.72
N ARG A 435 0.46 -24.88 24.45
CA ARG A 435 1.18 -25.53 23.36
C ARG A 435 1.38 -27.01 23.69
N VAL A 436 0.84 -27.88 22.85
CA VAL A 436 0.91 -29.33 23.02
C VAL A 436 2.12 -29.90 22.32
N ARG A 437 2.36 -29.48 21.07
CA ARG A 437 3.36 -30.09 20.21
C ARG A 437 3.85 -29.13 19.14
N ASP A 438 5.15 -29.20 18.85
CA ASP A 438 5.81 -28.57 17.71
C ASP A 438 6.49 -29.66 16.88
N PHE A 439 6.35 -29.61 15.56
CA PHE A 439 7.11 -30.47 14.65
C PHE A 439 7.17 -29.88 13.24
N THR A 440 8.18 -30.31 12.48
CA THR A 440 8.37 -29.91 11.08
C THR A 440 8.12 -31.13 10.22
N PRO A 441 6.93 -31.25 9.58
CA PRO A 441 6.68 -32.29 8.60
C PRO A 441 7.78 -32.32 7.55
N TYR A 442 8.10 -33.51 7.04
CA TYR A 442 9.03 -33.70 5.93
C TYR A 442 10.51 -33.36 6.18
N GLU A 443 10.93 -33.05 7.41
CA GLU A 443 12.34 -32.74 7.71
C GLU A 443 13.31 -33.90 7.37
N SER A 444 12.83 -35.14 7.42
CA SER A 444 13.62 -36.33 7.10
C SER A 444 13.72 -36.64 5.60
N ALA A 445 12.94 -36.00 4.73
CA ALA A 445 12.91 -36.25 3.28
C ALA A 445 14.04 -35.51 2.52
N ARG A 446 15.24 -35.43 3.12
CA ARG A 446 16.41 -34.70 2.59
C ARG A 446 16.91 -35.18 1.22
N SER A 447 16.43 -36.29 0.68
CA SER A 447 17.01 -36.92 -0.50
C SER A 447 16.40 -36.50 -1.85
N GLN A 448 15.32 -35.70 -1.92
CA GLN A 448 14.64 -35.44 -3.21
C GLN A 448 14.28 -33.99 -3.54
N GLY A 449 14.96 -33.00 -2.94
CA GLY A 449 14.92 -31.60 -3.43
C GLY A 449 13.58 -30.88 -3.39
N ALA A 450 12.51 -31.53 -2.90
CA ALA A 450 11.22 -30.94 -2.64
C ALA A 450 11.12 -30.54 -1.17
N TRP A 451 10.88 -29.25 -0.99
CA TRP A 451 11.01 -28.48 0.23
C TRP A 451 10.01 -28.92 1.30
N GLY A 452 10.42 -28.87 2.58
CA GLY A 452 9.62 -29.25 3.74
C GLY A 452 8.48 -28.28 4.07
N ARG A 453 7.81 -27.75 3.05
CA ARG A 453 6.67 -26.86 3.16
C ARG A 453 5.40 -27.69 3.30
N VAL A 454 4.49 -27.25 4.17
CA VAL A 454 3.14 -27.79 4.26
C VAL A 454 2.21 -26.77 3.61
N GLU A 455 1.62 -27.14 2.48
CA GLU A 455 0.70 -26.25 1.75
C GLU A 455 -0.63 -26.13 2.50
N GLN A 456 -1.12 -27.25 3.06
CA GLN A 456 -2.37 -27.31 3.81
C GLN A 456 -2.27 -28.35 4.92
N ALA A 457 -3.05 -28.17 5.98
CA ALA A 457 -3.35 -29.23 6.92
C ALA A 457 -4.84 -29.22 7.24
N PHE A 458 -5.38 -30.35 7.65
CA PHE A 458 -6.77 -30.46 8.08
C PHE A 458 -6.90 -31.58 9.09
N TRP A 459 -7.86 -31.44 10.00
CA TRP A 459 -8.09 -32.42 11.05
C TRP A 459 -8.90 -33.60 10.52
N GLY A 460 -8.45 -34.83 10.79
CA GLY A 460 -9.24 -36.03 10.58
C GLY A 460 -10.20 -36.29 11.74
N ASP A 461 -9.66 -36.18 12.96
CA ASP A 461 -10.38 -36.19 14.23
C ASP A 461 -9.59 -35.32 15.24
N GLU A 462 -9.80 -35.48 16.55
CA GLU A 462 -9.07 -34.70 17.57
C GLU A 462 -7.59 -35.06 17.71
N ASP A 463 -7.23 -36.31 17.44
CA ASP A 463 -5.88 -36.85 17.59
C ASP A 463 -5.22 -37.16 16.24
N GLN A 464 -5.92 -36.92 15.14
CA GLN A 464 -5.45 -37.13 13.77
C GLN A 464 -5.40 -35.83 12.98
N LEU A 465 -4.23 -35.55 12.42
CA LEU A 465 -4.00 -34.42 11.53
C LEU A 465 -3.49 -34.92 10.19
N PHE A 466 -4.07 -34.42 9.11
CA PHE A 466 -3.55 -34.60 7.76
C PHE A 466 -2.73 -33.38 7.34
N THR A 467 -1.62 -33.61 6.65
CA THR A 467 -0.84 -32.55 6.00
C THR A 467 -0.67 -32.84 4.53
N VAL A 468 -0.73 -31.81 3.70
CA VAL A 468 -0.50 -31.87 2.25
C VAL A 468 0.83 -31.20 1.93
N GLY A 469 1.76 -31.97 1.37
CA GLY A 469 3.02 -31.47 0.86
C GLY A 469 2.89 -30.90 -0.57
N PRO A 470 3.93 -30.20 -1.06
CA PRO A 470 3.91 -29.52 -2.35
C PRO A 470 3.82 -30.47 -3.55
N GLN A 471 4.10 -31.77 -3.35
CA GLN A 471 3.97 -32.80 -4.39
C GLN A 471 2.61 -33.49 -4.38
N GLY A 472 1.65 -33.00 -3.57
CA GLY A 472 0.35 -33.64 -3.39
C GLY A 472 0.39 -34.89 -2.51
N ASP A 473 1.50 -35.12 -1.80
CA ASP A 473 1.60 -36.16 -0.79
C ASP A 473 0.76 -35.78 0.44
N LEU A 474 -0.06 -36.72 0.88
CA LEU A 474 -0.97 -36.57 2.02
C LEU A 474 -0.44 -37.44 3.16
N VAL A 475 -0.06 -36.82 4.28
CA VAL A 475 0.47 -37.55 5.45
C VAL A 475 -0.52 -37.48 6.59
N LEU A 476 -0.87 -38.64 7.14
CA LEU A 476 -1.68 -38.78 8.35
C LEU A 476 -0.77 -38.86 9.57
N TRP A 477 -0.96 -37.94 10.50
CA TRP A 477 -0.25 -37.84 11.76
C TRP A 477 -1.17 -38.24 12.91
N ASN A 478 -0.70 -39.12 13.78
CA ASN A 478 -1.31 -39.30 15.09
C ASN A 478 -0.56 -38.42 16.10
N LEU A 479 -1.28 -37.54 16.79
CA LEU A 479 -0.67 -36.55 17.67
C LEU A 479 0.01 -37.15 18.90
N GLY A 480 -0.30 -38.40 19.26
CA GLY A 480 0.41 -39.17 20.28
C GLY A 480 1.69 -39.85 19.80
N SER A 481 2.00 -39.83 18.50
CA SER A 481 3.16 -40.50 17.89
C SER A 481 4.11 -39.51 17.23
N GLU A 482 5.43 -39.67 17.43
CA GLU A 482 6.45 -38.88 16.73
C GLU A 482 6.50 -39.15 15.22
N LYS A 483 6.07 -40.34 14.79
CA LYS A 483 6.12 -40.79 13.40
C LYS A 483 4.75 -40.66 12.71
N PRO A 484 4.74 -40.39 11.39
CA PRO A 484 3.50 -40.41 10.62
C PRO A 484 2.88 -41.81 10.70
N GLN A 485 1.56 -41.85 10.79
CA GLN A 485 0.79 -43.08 10.83
C GLN A 485 0.65 -43.68 9.44
N ALA A 486 0.43 -42.84 8.42
CA ALA A 486 0.34 -43.24 7.02
C ALA A 486 0.79 -42.11 6.09
N VAL A 487 1.26 -42.47 4.90
CA VAL A 487 1.58 -41.56 3.81
C VAL A 487 0.84 -42.04 2.57
N TYR A 488 0.07 -41.15 1.96
CA TYR A 488 -0.68 -41.38 0.73
C TYR A 488 -0.08 -40.50 -0.37
N GLN A 489 0.07 -41.04 -1.57
CA GLN A 489 0.48 -40.27 -2.74
C GLN A 489 -0.75 -40.07 -3.62
N ILE A 490 -1.17 -38.83 -3.79
CA ILE A 490 -2.27 -38.50 -4.70
C ILE A 490 -1.65 -38.28 -6.08
N ASP A 491 -1.90 -39.20 -7.00
CA ASP A 491 -1.46 -39.06 -8.38
C ASP A 491 -2.40 -38.07 -9.09
N VAL A 492 -1.95 -36.83 -9.25
CA VAL A 492 -2.71 -35.79 -9.95
C VAL A 492 -2.42 -35.95 -11.44
N GLN A 493 -3.22 -36.77 -12.12
CA GLN A 493 -3.18 -36.89 -13.58
C GLN A 493 -3.80 -35.68 -14.29
#